data_AF-A0A3P7MVJ6-F1
#
_entry.id   AF-A0A3P7MVJ6-F1
#
_cell.length_a   1.000
_cell.length_b   1.000
_cell.length_c   1.000
_cell.angle_alpha   90.00
_cell.angle_beta   90.00
_cell.angle_gamma   90.00
#
_symmetry.space_group_name_H-M   'P 1'
#
loop_
_entity.id
_entity.type
_entity.pdbx_description
1 polymer ?
#
loop_
_entity_poly.entity_id
_entity_poly.type
_entity_poly.pdbx_seq_one_letter_code
_entity_poly.pdbx_strand_id
1 'polypeptide(L)'
;MPPRTSSRQHSLRSSKSSQVAAEESGGKVEPPRRRYRDEVSVLRALSSTVEPATGLPDYRCLPEPWLGSSILSRTFLQAKAAGRNAARHVARSFLPNDLTALATELPRIDCLVPLQTAEFIRSQLAEGKISEEEAIDRLILLLNPKGAWTLYVDSKSVSNRSVVFALVSQPSCYKSGDEIVLRSSHVQ
;
A
#
# COMPACT_ATOMS: atom_id res chain seq x y z
N MET A 1 13.40 29.67 40.90
CA MET A 1 12.65 30.75 40.22
C MET A 1 12.46 30.40 38.75
N PRO A 2 11.29 30.60 38.11
CA PRO A 2 9.90 30.64 38.61
C PRO A 2 9.08 29.40 38.11
N PRO A 3 7.83 29.21 38.57
CA PRO A 3 6.99 28.07 38.20
C PRO A 3 6.25 28.31 36.87
N ARG A 4 6.04 27.26 36.07
CA ARG A 4 5.12 27.30 34.93
C ARG A 4 3.75 26.79 35.36
N THR A 5 2.81 27.72 35.35
CA THR A 5 1.37 27.50 35.41
C THR A 5 0.92 26.74 34.16
N SER A 6 0.18 25.65 34.35
CA SER A 6 -0.81 25.22 33.37
C SER A 6 -2.03 24.69 34.10
N SER A 7 -3.06 25.52 34.12
CA SER A 7 -4.42 25.19 34.49
C SER A 7 -4.91 23.99 33.69
N ARG A 8 -5.13 22.85 34.35
CA ARG A 8 -5.96 21.78 33.81
C ARG A 8 -7.09 21.53 34.80
N GLN A 9 -8.25 22.12 34.47
CA GLN A 9 -9.48 21.93 35.20
C GLN A 9 -9.83 20.45 35.22
N HIS A 10 -9.65 19.82 36.38
CA HIS A 10 -10.33 18.57 36.70
C HIS A 10 -11.80 18.91 36.92
N SER A 11 -12.61 18.68 35.88
CA SER A 11 -14.06 18.60 36.03
C SER A 11 -14.36 17.32 36.82
N LEU A 12 -14.36 17.45 38.15
CA LEU A 12 -14.90 16.46 39.07
C LEU A 12 -16.42 16.44 38.88
N ARG A 13 -16.91 15.63 37.93
CA ARG A 13 -18.32 15.23 37.93
C ARG A 13 -18.55 14.27 39.09
N SER A 14 -18.89 14.88 40.22
CA SER A 14 -19.68 14.32 41.30
C SER A 14 -20.73 13.35 40.74
N SER A 15 -20.49 12.05 40.92
CA SER A 15 -21.50 11.01 40.72
C SER A 15 -22.04 10.66 42.10
N LYS A 16 -22.88 11.57 42.62
CA LYS A 16 -23.70 11.35 43.82
C LYS A 16 -25.10 10.96 43.34
N SER A 17 -25.71 9.99 44.04
CA SER A 17 -27.03 9.38 43.83
C SER A 17 -27.04 8.27 42.77
N SER A 18 -27.60 7.08 42.99
CA SER A 18 -28.75 6.75 43.85
C SER A 18 -28.69 5.32 44.40
N GLN A 19 -29.26 5.23 45.60
CA GLN A 19 -29.75 4.08 46.35
C GLN A 19 -30.17 2.85 45.52
N VAL A 20 -29.88 1.66 46.04
CA VAL A 20 -30.67 0.45 45.78
C VAL A 20 -31.31 0.04 47.11
N ALA A 21 -32.54 0.50 47.33
CA ALA A 21 -33.52 -0.24 48.09
C ALA A 21 -34.18 -1.21 47.11
N ALA A 22 -34.06 -2.50 47.39
CA ALA A 22 -34.73 -3.54 46.64
C ALA A 22 -36.15 -3.68 47.21
N GLU A 23 -37.17 -3.30 46.43
CA GLU A 23 -38.54 -3.73 46.66
C GLU A 23 -39.21 -4.11 45.33
N GLU A 24 -39.98 -5.18 45.44
CA GLU A 24 -40.69 -5.90 44.38
C GLU A 24 -41.73 -5.02 43.67
N SER A 25 -41.65 -4.94 42.36
CA SER A 25 -42.78 -4.62 41.47
C SER A 25 -42.38 -5.05 40.06
N GLY A 26 -43.34 -5.42 39.20
CA GLY A 26 -43.13 -5.83 37.81
C GLY A 26 -42.47 -4.73 36.96
N GLY A 27 -41.19 -4.50 37.22
CA GLY A 27 -40.48 -3.28 36.91
C GLY A 27 -40.00 -3.29 35.47
N LYS A 28 -40.40 -2.26 34.71
CA LYS A 28 -39.79 -1.89 33.44
C LYS A 28 -38.28 -1.78 33.65
N VAL A 29 -37.55 -2.84 33.32
CA VAL A 29 -36.09 -2.83 33.29
C VAL A 29 -35.69 -1.94 32.12
N GLU A 30 -35.17 -0.75 32.42
CA GLU A 30 -34.64 0.12 31.37
C GLU A 30 -33.47 -0.58 30.66
N PRO A 31 -33.42 -0.57 29.32
CA PRO A 31 -32.32 -1.18 28.59
C PRO A 31 -30.98 -0.53 28.97
N PRO A 32 -29.90 -1.31 29.18
CA PRO A 32 -28.61 -0.76 29.50
C PRO A 32 -28.11 0.12 28.36
N ARG A 33 -27.55 1.29 28.71
CA ARG A 33 -27.01 2.23 27.74
C ARG A 33 -25.75 1.65 27.08
N ARG A 34 -25.70 1.68 25.75
CA ARG A 34 -24.50 1.29 24.99
C ARG A 34 -23.36 2.24 25.31
N ARG A 35 -22.23 1.70 25.77
CA ARG A 35 -20.99 2.46 25.93
C ARG A 35 -20.21 2.38 24.62
N TYR A 36 -19.95 3.53 24.00
CA TYR A 36 -19.08 3.60 22.83
C TYR A 36 -17.62 3.42 23.26
N ARG A 37 -16.86 2.60 22.53
CA ARG A 37 -15.42 2.41 22.71
C ARG A 37 -14.75 2.77 21.40
N ASP A 38 -13.72 3.59 21.50
CA ASP A 38 -12.81 3.88 20.40
C ASP A 38 -11.98 2.63 20.06
N GLU A 39 -11.55 2.48 18.81
CA GLU A 39 -10.91 1.27 18.25
C GLU A 39 -9.65 0.88 19.02
N VAL A 40 -8.90 1.87 19.52
CA VAL A 40 -7.62 1.69 20.23
C VAL A 40 -7.76 1.93 21.75
N SER A 41 -8.98 2.16 22.25
CA SER A 41 -9.20 2.54 23.66
C SER A 41 -8.72 1.48 24.64
N VAL A 42 -8.96 0.21 24.34
CA VAL A 42 -8.54 -0.93 25.19
C VAL A 42 -7.02 -1.04 25.24
N LEU A 43 -6.34 -0.92 24.10
CA LEU A 43 -4.88 -0.96 24.04
C LEU A 43 -4.24 0.17 24.86
N ARG A 44 -4.81 1.38 24.76
CA ARG A 44 -4.35 2.52 25.57
C ARG A 44 -4.57 2.29 27.07
N ALA A 45 -5.73 1.75 27.44
CA ALA A 45 -6.04 1.43 28.84
C ALA A 45 -5.04 0.38 29.39
N LEU A 46 -4.79 -0.70 28.65
CA LEU A 46 -3.82 -1.72 29.04
C LEU A 46 -2.39 -1.17 29.14
N SER A 47 -1.97 -0.32 28.20
CA SER A 47 -0.63 0.32 28.29
C SER A 47 -0.48 1.24 29.50
N SER A 48 -1.59 1.80 30.02
CA SER A 48 -1.55 2.67 31.19
C SER A 48 -1.52 1.90 32.52
N THR A 49 -1.98 0.65 32.51
CA THR A 49 -1.97 -0.20 33.72
C THR A 49 -0.63 -0.90 33.95
N VAL A 50 0.27 -0.91 32.96
CA VAL A 50 1.56 -1.60 33.03
C VAL A 50 2.67 -0.58 33.24
N GLU A 51 3.41 -0.71 34.33
CA GLU A 51 4.60 0.10 34.59
C GLU A 51 5.78 -0.34 33.70
N PRO A 52 6.66 0.59 33.29
CA PRO A 52 7.84 0.23 32.51
C PRO A 52 8.76 -0.67 33.34
N ALA A 53 9.02 -1.87 32.83
CA ALA A 53 9.87 -2.83 33.52
C ALA A 53 11.32 -2.33 33.63
N THR A 54 11.81 -2.19 34.85
CA THR A 54 13.22 -1.86 35.11
C THR A 54 14.06 -3.13 35.04
N GLY A 55 15.09 -3.14 34.18
CA GLY A 55 16.04 -4.25 34.06
C GLY A 55 15.85 -5.17 32.86
N LEU A 56 14.79 -4.96 32.05
CA LEU A 56 14.64 -5.61 30.76
C LEU A 56 15.21 -4.74 29.63
N PRO A 57 15.73 -5.34 28.54
CA PRO A 57 16.15 -4.59 27.36
C PRO A 57 14.95 -3.89 26.71
N ASP A 58 15.22 -2.79 25.99
CA ASP A 58 14.19 -2.07 25.21
C ASP A 58 13.46 -3.04 24.26
N TYR A 59 12.13 -2.99 24.23
CA TYR A 59 11.28 -3.79 23.32
C TYR A 59 11.64 -3.61 21.84
N ARG A 60 12.27 -2.49 21.48
CA ARG A 60 12.74 -2.25 20.11
C ARG A 60 13.89 -3.17 19.70
N CYS A 61 14.60 -3.72 20.68
CA CYS A 61 15.67 -4.69 20.53
C CYS A 61 15.12 -6.11 20.72
N LEU A 62 15.79 -7.09 20.11
CA LEU A 62 15.46 -8.50 20.32
C LEU A 62 15.85 -8.91 21.75
N PRO A 63 15.10 -9.83 22.38
CA PRO A 63 15.38 -10.29 23.73
C PRO A 63 16.63 -11.18 23.83
N GLU A 64 17.20 -11.57 22.68
CA GLU A 64 18.33 -12.48 22.62
C GLU A 64 19.58 -11.89 23.30
N PRO A 65 20.27 -12.66 24.18
CA PRO A 65 21.42 -12.15 24.93
C PRO A 65 22.53 -11.55 24.07
N TRP A 66 22.75 -12.07 22.87
CA TRP A 66 23.78 -11.57 21.93
C TRP A 66 23.33 -10.35 21.11
N LEU A 67 22.04 -9.98 21.15
CA LEU A 67 21.48 -8.80 20.45
C LEU A 67 21.02 -7.69 21.42
N GLY A 68 20.86 -8.01 22.71
CA GLY A 68 20.39 -7.10 23.77
C GLY A 68 21.43 -6.11 24.30
N SER A 69 22.61 -6.00 23.67
CA SER A 69 23.67 -5.08 24.07
C SER A 69 23.22 -3.61 23.96
N SER A 70 23.11 -2.93 25.11
CA SER A 70 22.78 -1.50 25.19
C SER A 70 23.82 -0.60 24.49
N ILE A 71 25.10 -1.00 24.53
CA ILE A 71 26.23 -0.20 23.99
C ILE A 71 26.10 -0.02 22.46
N LEU A 72 25.56 -1.01 21.76
CA LEU A 72 25.36 -1.00 20.31
C LEU A 72 23.90 -0.73 19.91
N SER A 73 23.02 -0.40 20.85
CA SER A 73 21.61 -0.15 20.58
C SER A 73 21.39 0.87 19.45
N ARG A 74 22.16 1.96 19.45
CA ARG A 74 22.11 2.98 18.40
C ARG A 74 22.47 2.43 17.02
N THR A 75 23.55 1.65 16.91
CA THR A 75 24.00 1.10 15.63
C THR A 75 23.02 0.04 15.12
N PHE A 76 22.46 -0.79 16.00
CA PHE A 76 21.41 -1.74 15.65
C PHE A 76 20.13 -1.06 15.16
N LEU A 77 19.71 0.04 15.79
CA LEU A 77 18.57 0.83 15.32
C LEU A 77 18.84 1.48 13.96
N GLN A 78 20.07 1.95 13.71
CA GLN A 78 20.48 2.47 12.41
C GLN A 78 20.50 1.37 11.34
N ALA A 79 21.04 0.19 11.64
CA ALA A 79 21.03 -0.95 10.74
C ALA A 79 19.60 -1.41 10.41
N LYS A 80 18.71 -1.46 11.41
CA LYS A 80 17.27 -1.73 11.22
C LYS A 80 16.60 -0.70 10.30
N ALA A 81 16.93 0.58 10.48
CA ALA A 81 16.42 1.65 9.61
C ALA A 81 16.96 1.54 8.18
N ALA A 82 18.25 1.24 8.02
CA ALA A 82 18.89 1.03 6.72
C ALA A 82 18.27 -0.17 6.00
N GLY A 83 18.09 -1.30 6.69
CA GLY A 83 17.40 -2.48 6.15
C GLY A 83 15.96 -2.19 5.74
N ARG A 84 15.21 -1.43 6.54
CA ARG A 84 13.85 -0.99 6.18
C ARG A 84 13.84 -0.10 4.92
N ASN A 85 14.84 0.76 4.75
CA ASN A 85 14.95 1.59 3.55
C ASN A 85 15.35 0.78 2.31
N ALA A 86 16.28 -0.17 2.46
CA ALA A 86 16.64 -1.09 1.39
C ALA A 86 15.44 -1.95 0.97
N ALA A 87 14.71 -2.53 1.92
CA ALA A 87 13.49 -3.29 1.64
C ALA A 87 12.42 -2.45 0.92
N ARG A 88 12.21 -1.19 1.34
CA ARG A 88 11.31 -0.26 0.64
C ARG A 88 11.77 0.06 -0.77
N HIS A 89 13.07 0.15 -1.00
CA HIS A 89 13.60 0.36 -2.34
C HIS A 89 13.32 -0.86 -3.23
N VAL A 90 13.63 -2.07 -2.74
CA VAL A 90 13.34 -3.32 -3.46
C VAL A 90 11.86 -3.48 -3.75
N ALA A 91 11.00 -3.24 -2.76
CA ALA A 91 9.55 -3.27 -2.88
C ALA A 91 9.02 -2.33 -3.98
N ARG A 92 9.63 -1.15 -4.12
CA ARG A 92 9.24 -0.17 -5.15
C ARG A 92 9.83 -0.48 -6.52
N SER A 93 11.02 -1.03 -6.60
CA SER A 93 11.73 -1.22 -7.87
C SER A 93 11.37 -2.54 -8.54
N PHE A 94 11.24 -3.62 -7.77
CA PHE A 94 11.20 -4.99 -8.29
C PHE A 94 9.92 -5.76 -7.96
N LEU A 95 9.20 -5.39 -6.90
CA LEU A 95 7.98 -6.09 -6.47
C LEU A 95 6.72 -5.18 -6.44
N PRO A 96 6.58 -4.15 -7.30
CA PRO A 96 5.43 -3.26 -7.20
C PRO A 96 4.12 -4.00 -7.47
N ASN A 97 4.09 -4.95 -8.41
CA ASN A 97 2.87 -5.66 -8.78
C ASN A 97 2.42 -6.63 -7.69
N ASP A 98 3.33 -7.45 -7.17
CA ASP A 98 3.00 -8.43 -6.13
C ASP A 98 2.55 -7.76 -4.83
N LEU A 99 3.22 -6.68 -4.43
CA LEU A 99 2.90 -5.97 -3.19
C LEU A 99 1.64 -5.11 -3.30
N THR A 100 1.38 -4.51 -4.46
CA THR A 100 0.12 -3.79 -4.71
C THR A 100 -1.06 -4.76 -4.73
N ALA A 101 -0.93 -5.91 -5.38
CA ALA A 101 -1.95 -6.95 -5.37
C ALA A 101 -2.31 -7.36 -3.94
N LEU A 102 -1.32 -7.77 -3.13
CA LEU A 102 -1.53 -8.15 -1.73
C LEU A 102 -2.14 -7.03 -0.88
N ALA A 103 -1.74 -5.77 -1.08
CA ALA A 103 -2.26 -4.65 -0.30
C ALA A 103 -3.71 -4.28 -0.64
N THR A 104 -4.20 -4.65 -1.82
CA THR A 104 -5.57 -4.40 -2.28
C THR A 104 -6.58 -5.50 -1.92
N GLU A 105 -6.10 -6.63 -1.39
CA GLU A 105 -6.94 -7.67 -0.80
C GLU A 105 -7.65 -7.16 0.47
N LEU A 106 -8.76 -7.78 0.87
CA LEU A 106 -9.52 -7.40 2.07
C LEU A 106 -8.86 -8.00 3.33
N PRO A 107 -8.59 -7.22 4.39
CA PRO A 107 -8.83 -5.79 4.54
C PRO A 107 -7.79 -4.94 3.79
N ARG A 108 -8.25 -3.91 3.09
CA ARG A 108 -7.39 -3.02 2.30
C ARG A 108 -6.50 -2.19 3.21
N ILE A 109 -5.21 -2.15 2.92
CA ILE A 109 -4.23 -1.40 3.70
C ILE A 109 -3.48 -0.44 2.78
N ASP A 110 -4.05 0.74 2.56
CA ASP A 110 -3.54 1.74 1.63
C ASP A 110 -2.11 2.20 1.95
N CYS A 111 -1.70 2.13 3.22
CA CYS A 111 -0.36 2.56 3.64
C CYS A 111 0.76 1.55 3.33
N LEU A 112 0.42 0.33 2.90
CA LEU A 112 1.38 -0.71 2.49
C LEU A 112 1.65 -0.68 0.97
N VAL A 113 0.80 -0.02 0.19
CA VAL A 113 0.98 0.14 -1.25
C VAL A 113 2.27 0.94 -1.50
N PRO A 114 3.22 0.42 -2.30
CA PRO A 114 4.39 1.18 -2.71
C PRO A 114 3.94 2.48 -3.37
N LEU A 115 4.30 3.63 -2.79
CA LEU A 115 4.02 4.96 -3.34
C LEU A 115 4.74 5.14 -4.70
N GLN A 116 4.16 4.59 -5.75
CA GLN A 116 4.48 4.90 -7.13
C GLN A 116 3.37 5.81 -7.65
N THR A 117 3.75 6.95 -8.22
CA THR A 117 2.80 7.83 -8.92
C THR A 117 2.73 7.42 -10.38
N ALA A 118 1.61 7.69 -11.04
CA ALA A 118 1.47 7.44 -12.47
C ALA A 118 2.56 8.16 -13.29
N GLU A 119 2.96 9.36 -12.87
CA GLU A 119 4.05 10.12 -13.49
C GLU A 119 5.41 9.43 -13.34
N PHE A 120 5.67 8.78 -12.20
CA PHE A 120 6.90 8.02 -11.99
C PHE A 120 6.98 6.77 -12.88
N ILE A 121 5.86 6.11 -13.12
CA ILE A 121 5.80 4.97 -14.06
C ILE A 121 6.06 5.45 -15.48
N ARG A 122 5.45 6.58 -15.87
CA ARG A 122 5.68 7.20 -17.19
C ARG A 122 7.12 7.62 -17.39
N SER A 123 7.77 8.20 -16.38
CA SER A 123 9.19 8.56 -16.48
C SER A 123 10.08 7.31 -16.62
N GLN A 124 9.79 6.23 -15.90
CA GLN A 124 10.54 4.97 -16.05
C GLN A 124 10.35 4.32 -17.43
N LEU A 125 9.15 4.41 -18.00
CA LEU A 125 8.88 3.94 -19.36
C LEU A 125 9.65 4.77 -20.39
N ALA A 126 9.63 6.09 -20.27
CA ALA A 126 10.37 7.00 -21.16
C ALA A 126 11.90 6.79 -21.08
N GLU A 127 12.40 6.42 -19.90
CA GLU A 127 13.82 6.06 -19.69
C GLU A 127 14.15 4.62 -20.13
N GLY A 128 13.18 3.82 -20.57
CA GLY A 128 13.37 2.44 -21.01
C GLY A 128 13.71 1.46 -19.88
N LYS A 129 13.41 1.81 -18.62
CA LYS A 129 13.70 0.97 -17.44
C LYS A 129 12.68 -0.15 -17.22
N ILE A 130 11.48 0.02 -17.76
CA ILE A 130 10.35 -0.91 -17.66
C ILE A 130 9.74 -1.14 -19.03
N SER A 131 9.13 -2.30 -19.25
CA SER A 131 8.41 -2.59 -20.50
C SER A 131 7.05 -1.89 -20.56
N GLU A 132 6.49 -1.76 -21.77
CA GLU A 132 5.16 -1.17 -21.96
C GLU A 132 4.06 -1.98 -21.26
N GLU A 133 4.12 -3.31 -21.33
CA GLU A 133 3.19 -4.23 -20.67
C GLU A 133 3.25 -4.04 -19.14
N GLU A 134 4.45 -3.99 -18.58
CA GLU A 134 4.66 -3.79 -17.15
C GLU A 134 4.19 -2.40 -16.68
N ALA A 135 4.35 -1.38 -17.51
CA ALA A 135 3.85 -0.04 -17.22
C ALA A 135 2.31 0.02 -17.17
N ILE A 136 1.63 -0.68 -18.08
CA ILE A 136 0.17 -0.78 -18.11
C ILE A 136 -0.33 -1.50 -16.85
N ASP A 137 0.26 -2.63 -16.49
CA ASP A 137 -0.11 -3.40 -15.29
C ASP A 137 0.04 -2.58 -14.01
N ARG A 138 1.17 -1.88 -13.86
CA ARG A 138 1.42 -1.00 -12.70
C ARG A 138 0.40 0.14 -12.61
N LEU A 139 -0.04 0.71 -13.73
CA LEU A 139 -1.07 1.76 -13.74
C LEU A 139 -2.47 1.22 -13.40
N ILE A 140 -2.79 0.00 -13.82
CA ILE A 140 -4.05 -0.67 -13.47
C ILE A 140 -4.09 -0.94 -11.96
N LEU A 141 -3.00 -1.47 -11.40
CA LEU A 141 -2.88 -1.78 -9.97
C LEU A 141 -2.95 -0.53 -9.08
N LEU A 142 -2.48 0.62 -9.59
CA LEU A 142 -2.64 1.93 -8.94
C LEU A 142 -4.03 2.56 -9.13
N LEU A 143 -5.00 1.83 -9.69
CA LEU A 143 -6.35 2.33 -9.98
C LEU A 143 -6.35 3.59 -10.86
N ASN A 144 -5.42 3.68 -11.82
CA ASN A 144 -5.36 4.75 -12.82
C ASN A 144 -5.76 4.25 -14.22
N PRO A 145 -7.05 3.97 -14.46
CA PRO A 145 -7.52 3.33 -15.69
C PRO A 145 -7.36 4.23 -16.92
N LYS A 146 -7.45 5.55 -16.76
CA LYS A 146 -7.28 6.50 -17.87
C LYS A 146 -5.84 6.48 -18.40
N GLY A 147 -4.85 6.47 -17.49
CA GLY A 147 -3.44 6.39 -17.86
C GLY A 147 -3.09 5.06 -18.52
N ALA A 148 -3.60 3.95 -17.99
CA ALA A 148 -3.42 2.62 -18.57
C ALA A 148 -4.02 2.54 -20.00
N TRP A 149 -5.23 3.06 -20.19
CA TRP A 149 -5.88 3.08 -21.50
C TRP A 149 -5.12 3.90 -22.55
N THR A 150 -4.58 5.06 -22.17
CA THR A 150 -3.77 5.86 -23.10
C THR A 150 -2.52 5.11 -23.57
N LEU A 151 -1.80 4.45 -22.66
CA LEU A 151 -0.62 3.67 -23.03
C LEU A 151 -0.97 2.48 -23.92
N TYR A 152 -2.08 1.80 -23.64
CA TYR A 152 -2.55 0.68 -24.46
C TYR A 152 -2.92 1.08 -25.89
N VAL A 153 -3.59 2.23 -26.05
CA VAL A 153 -3.94 2.75 -27.38
C VAL A 153 -2.67 3.14 -28.14
N ASP A 154 -1.73 3.79 -27.47
CA ASP A 154 -0.47 4.22 -28.07
C ASP A 154 0.38 3.03 -28.53
N SER A 155 0.51 1.97 -27.72
CA SER A 155 1.27 0.77 -28.09
C SER A 155 0.67 0.05 -29.31
N LYS A 156 -0.66 -0.03 -29.39
CA LYS A 156 -1.35 -0.58 -30.57
C LYS A 156 -1.22 0.29 -31.81
N SER A 157 -1.18 1.61 -31.66
CA SER A 157 -0.96 2.53 -32.79
C SER A 157 0.44 2.37 -33.39
N VAL A 158 1.45 2.08 -32.57
CA VAL A 158 2.83 1.84 -33.00
C VAL A 158 2.96 0.48 -33.69
N SER A 159 2.32 -0.57 -33.16
CA SER A 159 2.24 -1.89 -33.81
C SER A 159 1.59 -1.82 -35.20
N ASN A 160 0.50 -1.05 -35.34
CA ASN A 160 -0.14 -0.86 -36.64
C ASN A 160 0.73 -0.02 -37.60
N ARG A 161 1.54 0.91 -37.10
CA ARG A 161 2.49 1.68 -37.93
C ARG A 161 3.68 0.85 -38.41
N SER A 162 4.20 -0.08 -37.60
CA SER A 162 5.31 -0.95 -38.02
C SER A 162 4.86 -1.98 -39.07
N VAL A 163 3.63 -2.47 -39.01
CA VAL A 163 3.04 -3.34 -40.05
C VAL A 163 2.85 -2.56 -41.36
N VAL A 164 2.41 -1.29 -41.29
CA VAL A 164 2.29 -0.43 -42.48
C VAL A 164 3.68 -0.06 -43.04
N PHE A 165 4.69 0.16 -42.21
CA PHE A 165 6.06 0.43 -42.68
C PHE A 165 6.74 -0.82 -43.28
N ALA A 166 6.45 -2.01 -42.75
CA ALA A 166 6.90 -3.28 -43.33
C ALA A 166 6.22 -3.62 -44.67
N LEU A 167 4.99 -3.13 -44.90
CA LEU A 167 4.28 -3.25 -46.18
C LEU A 167 4.66 -2.17 -47.21
N VAL A 168 5.21 -1.03 -46.77
CA VAL A 168 5.63 0.08 -47.66
C VAL A 168 7.13 0.01 -48.00
N SER A 169 7.91 -0.84 -47.33
CA SER A 169 9.35 -0.98 -47.55
C SER A 169 9.76 -2.36 -48.10
N GLN A 170 9.03 -2.90 -49.09
CA GLN A 170 9.61 -3.88 -50.01
C GLN A 170 10.03 -3.18 -51.31
N PRO A 171 11.33 -3.05 -51.62
CA PRO A 171 11.75 -2.66 -52.95
C PRO A 171 11.37 -3.77 -53.94
N SER A 172 10.56 -3.38 -54.93
CA SER A 172 10.20 -4.14 -56.12
C SER A 172 11.44 -4.64 -56.85
N CYS A 173 11.81 -5.90 -56.60
CA CYS A 173 12.72 -6.66 -57.44
C CYS A 173 12.20 -8.09 -57.56
N TYR A 174 11.28 -8.35 -58.50
CA TYR A 174 11.12 -9.68 -59.07
C TYR A 174 11.08 -9.57 -60.59
N LYS A 175 12.19 -9.99 -61.21
CA LYS A 175 12.25 -10.36 -62.61
C LYS A 175 11.72 -11.80 -62.75
N SER A 176 10.85 -11.95 -63.74
CA SER A 176 10.79 -13.03 -64.72
C SER A 176 10.46 -14.46 -64.26
N GLY A 177 9.29 -14.92 -64.74
CA GLY A 177 9.04 -16.29 -65.18
C GLY A 177 8.70 -17.28 -64.07
N ASP A 178 7.40 -17.51 -63.87
CA ASP A 178 6.77 -18.81 -64.11
C ASP A 178 5.27 -18.76 -63.79
N GLU A 179 4.50 -19.49 -64.59
CA GLU A 179 3.03 -19.53 -64.58
C GLU A 179 2.45 -19.78 -63.18
N ILE A 180 1.52 -18.91 -62.76
CA ILE A 180 0.59 -19.24 -61.69
C ILE A 180 -0.83 -19.08 -62.21
N VAL A 181 -1.47 -20.23 -62.35
CA VAL A 181 -2.85 -20.50 -62.71
C VAL A 181 -3.81 -19.66 -61.85
N LEU A 182 -4.65 -18.87 -62.52
CA LEU A 182 -5.80 -18.18 -61.94
C LEU A 182 -6.81 -19.20 -61.40
N ARG A 183 -6.98 -19.28 -60.08
CA ARG A 183 -8.21 -19.79 -59.47
C ARG A 183 -9.03 -18.64 -58.91
N SER A 184 -10.10 -18.33 -59.64
CA SER A 184 -11.24 -17.51 -59.23
C SER A 184 -12.15 -18.31 -58.31
N SER A 185 -12.53 -17.72 -57.17
CA SER A 185 -13.68 -18.10 -56.34
C SER A 185 -14.05 -16.87 -55.51
N HIS A 186 -14.83 -15.94 -56.08
CA HIS A 186 -16.29 -15.84 -55.97
C HIS A 186 -16.80 -15.63 -54.54
N VAL A 187 -17.29 -14.41 -54.36
CA VAL A 187 -18.03 -13.85 -53.24
C VAL A 187 -19.39 -14.52 -53.14
N GLN A 188 -19.78 -14.91 -51.93
CA GLN A 188 -21.15 -14.77 -51.40
C GLN A 188 -21.05 -14.31 -49.95
#